data_AF-A0A0Q8R739-F1
#
_entry.id   AF-A0A0Q8R739-F1
#
_cell.length_a   1.000
_cell.length_b   1.000
_cell.length_c   1.000
_cell.angle_alpha   90.00
_cell.angle_beta   90.00
_cell.angle_gamma   90.00
#
_symmetry.space_group_name_H-M   'P 1'
#
loop_
_entity.id
_entity.type
_entity.pdbx_description
1 polymer ?
#
loop_
_entity_poly.entity_id
_entity_poly.type
_entity_poly.pdbx_seq_one_letter_code
_entity_poly.pdbx_strand_id
1 'polypeptide(L)'
;MSMKQLVQQQRDELYASGHRNLNMALSEGTIQQIDLMKKRYRLRSRDQVVARVIRKCSATVDPDSFVQHATSPATQYRRISPIIAGELADYVKQVQRRFRNIGYGPVFEMIFAEVGTDLSNTAVQLELIRSADP
;
A
#
# COMPACT_ATOMS: atom_id res chain seq x y z
N MET A 1 20.16 -4.36 -26.78
CA MET A 1 19.16 -4.65 -25.71
C MET A 1 18.03 -3.63 -25.86
N SER A 2 16.77 -4.05 -25.95
CA SER A 2 15.64 -3.12 -26.11
C SER A 2 15.13 -2.59 -24.76
N MET A 3 14.47 -1.42 -24.77
CA MET A 3 13.85 -0.85 -23.56
C MET A 3 12.88 -1.83 -22.88
N LYS A 4 12.14 -2.62 -23.68
CA LYS A 4 11.24 -3.66 -23.15
C LYS A 4 12.00 -4.77 -22.41
N GLN A 5 13.15 -5.19 -22.93
CA GLN A 5 14.00 -6.20 -22.29
C GLN A 5 14.61 -5.68 -20.99
N LEU A 6 15.06 -4.42 -20.96
CA LEU A 6 15.59 -3.78 -19.75
C LEU A 6 14.52 -3.69 -18.65
N VAL A 7 13.30 -3.27 -19.01
CA VAL A 7 12.19 -3.19 -18.05
C VAL A 7 11.80 -4.58 -17.52
N GLN A 8 11.81 -5.60 -18.38
CA GLN A 8 11.52 -6.97 -17.94
C GLN A 8 12.60 -7.48 -16.99
N GLN A 9 13.89 -7.29 -17.31
CA GLN A 9 15.00 -7.67 -16.45
C GLN A 9 14.91 -7.01 -15.06
N GLN A 10 14.63 -5.70 -15.00
CA GLN A 10 14.45 -4.99 -13.73
C GLN A 10 13.30 -5.56 -12.90
N ARG A 11 12.20 -6.00 -13.54
CA ARG A 11 11.09 -6.64 -12.83
C ARG A 11 11.46 -8.02 -12.32
N ASP A 12 12.19 -8.78 -13.12
CA ASP A 12 12.63 -10.12 -12.73
C ASP A 12 13.61 -10.04 -11.54
N GLU A 13 14.50 -9.05 -11.52
CA GLU A 13 15.37 -8.74 -10.37
C GLU A 13 14.57 -8.36 -9.12
N LEU A 14 13.50 -7.56 -9.28
CA LEU A 14 12.60 -7.21 -8.18
C LEU A 14 11.87 -8.46 -7.65
N TYR A 15 11.38 -9.33 -8.53
CA TYR A 15 10.73 -10.58 -8.11
C TYR A 15 11.72 -11.54 -7.44
N ALA A 16 12.95 -11.64 -7.94
CA ALA A 16 14.02 -12.44 -7.33
C ALA A 16 14.40 -11.94 -5.93
N SER A 17 14.32 -10.63 -5.69
CA SER A 17 14.53 -10.01 -4.36
C SER A 17 13.31 -10.09 -3.44
N GLY A 18 12.28 -10.85 -3.80
CA GLY A 18 11.11 -11.08 -2.95
C GLY A 18 9.99 -10.05 -3.09
N HIS A 19 10.08 -9.12 -4.05
CA HIS A 19 8.97 -8.21 -4.32
C HIS A 19 7.81 -8.94 -5.02
N ARG A 20 6.59 -8.43 -4.82
CA ARG A 20 5.35 -8.95 -5.39
C ARG A 20 4.61 -7.84 -6.11
N ASN A 21 3.98 -8.20 -7.22
CA ASN A 21 3.10 -7.31 -7.97
C ASN A 21 1.66 -7.45 -7.46
N LEU A 22 1.07 -6.35 -7.01
CA LEU A 22 -0.34 -6.30 -6.63
C LEU A 22 -1.18 -5.81 -7.81
N ASN A 23 -1.70 -6.71 -8.63
CA ASN A 23 -2.65 -6.34 -9.69
C ASN A 23 -4.01 -6.00 -9.07
N MET A 24 -4.33 -4.71 -9.00
CA MET A 24 -5.53 -4.22 -8.32
C MET A 24 -6.30 -3.21 -9.16
N ALA A 25 -7.63 -3.25 -9.06
CA ALA A 25 -8.52 -2.25 -9.63
C ALA A 25 -8.93 -1.28 -8.51
N LEU A 26 -8.60 0.00 -8.66
CA LEU A 26 -8.89 1.05 -7.68
C LEU A 26 -9.82 2.10 -8.28
N SER A 27 -10.60 2.77 -7.43
CA SER A 27 -11.39 3.91 -7.87
C SER A 27 -10.49 5.02 -8.42
N GLU A 28 -10.99 5.77 -9.38
CA GLU A 28 -10.26 6.92 -9.92
C GLU A 28 -9.91 7.95 -8.84
N GLY A 29 -10.79 8.16 -7.86
CA GLY A 29 -10.53 9.00 -6.70
C GLY A 29 -9.32 8.55 -5.88
N THR A 30 -9.22 7.26 -5.56
CA THR A 30 -8.04 6.71 -4.85
C THR A 30 -6.75 6.92 -5.64
N ILE A 31 -6.79 6.71 -6.96
CA ILE A 31 -5.60 6.92 -7.81
C ILE A 31 -5.17 8.39 -7.82
N GLN A 32 -6.12 9.32 -7.89
CA GLN A 32 -5.83 10.75 -7.81
C GLN A 32 -5.19 11.13 -6.46
N GLN A 33 -5.67 10.55 -5.35
CA GLN A 33 -5.07 10.74 -4.03
C GLN A 33 -3.65 10.15 -3.95
N ILE A 34 -3.42 8.98 -4.54
CA ILE A 34 -2.07 8.39 -4.67
C ILE A 34 -1.14 9.35 -5.41
N ASP A 35 -1.58 9.92 -6.54
CA ASP A 35 -0.78 10.87 -7.32
C ASP A 35 -0.52 12.17 -6.58
N LEU A 36 -1.49 12.65 -5.79
CA LEU A 36 -1.32 13.83 -4.94
C LEU A 36 -0.29 13.57 -3.84
N MET A 37 -0.39 12.44 -3.13
CA MET A 37 0.58 12.05 -2.10
C MET A 37 1.97 11.84 -2.69
N LYS A 38 2.07 11.24 -3.89
CA LYS A 38 3.34 11.10 -4.60
C LYS A 38 4.03 12.46 -4.75
N LYS A 39 3.30 13.50 -5.18
CA LYS A 39 3.82 14.86 -5.31
C LYS A 39 4.15 15.47 -3.94
N ARG A 40 3.21 15.40 -2.99
CA ARG A 40 3.35 15.98 -1.63
C ARG A 40 4.59 15.45 -0.90
N TYR A 41 4.83 14.14 -0.94
CA TYR A 41 5.94 13.48 -0.26
C TYR A 41 7.17 13.26 -1.16
N ARG A 42 7.19 13.85 -2.36
CA ARG A 42 8.30 13.78 -3.33
C ARG A 42 8.74 12.33 -3.66
N LEU A 43 7.76 11.44 -3.82
CA LEU A 43 7.99 10.02 -4.11
C LEU A 43 8.18 9.79 -5.61
N ARG A 44 9.05 8.84 -5.96
CA ARG A 44 9.42 8.58 -7.36
C ARG A 44 8.32 7.87 -8.15
N SER A 45 7.55 7.01 -7.48
CA SER A 45 6.53 6.16 -8.12
C SER A 45 5.28 6.00 -7.27
N ARG A 46 4.19 5.53 -7.88
CA ARG A 46 2.97 5.11 -7.17
C ARG A 46 3.26 3.91 -6.26
N ASP A 47 4.15 3.03 -6.68
CA ASP A 47 4.60 1.86 -5.91
C ASP A 47 5.15 2.27 -4.54
N GLN A 48 5.93 3.36 -4.47
CA GLN A 48 6.42 3.89 -3.21
C GLN A 48 5.31 4.45 -2.32
N VAL A 49 4.28 5.06 -2.90
CA VAL A 49 3.11 5.55 -2.15
C VAL A 49 2.34 4.37 -1.56
N VAL A 50 2.01 3.39 -2.40
CA VAL A 50 1.29 2.17 -2.01
C VAL A 50 2.05 1.43 -0.91
N ALA A 51 3.36 1.24 -1.07
CA ALA A 51 4.21 0.61 -0.07
C ALA A 51 4.22 1.38 1.26
N ARG A 52 4.28 2.72 1.23
CA ARG A 52 4.24 3.54 2.45
C ARG A 52 2.88 3.48 3.15
N VAL A 53 1.78 3.52 2.40
CA VAL A 53 0.42 3.35 2.95
C VAL A 53 0.32 2.01 3.67
N ILE A 54 0.65 0.92 2.98
CA ILE A 54 0.55 -0.43 3.56
C ILE A 54 1.45 -0.56 4.79
N ARG A 55 2.70 -0.07 4.73
CA ARG A 55 3.63 -0.11 5.85
C ARG A 55 3.13 0.68 7.06
N LYS A 56 2.58 1.88 6.84
CA LYS A 56 2.04 2.69 7.94
C LYS A 56 0.87 1.98 8.59
N CYS A 57 -0.04 1.43 7.78
CA CYS A 57 -1.16 0.65 8.27
C CYS A 57 -0.70 -0.59 9.06
N SER A 58 0.22 -1.39 8.50
CA SER A 58 0.71 -2.62 9.14
C SER A 58 1.45 -2.39 10.45
N ALA A 59 1.92 -1.16 10.70
CA ALA A 59 2.56 -0.78 11.95
C ALA A 59 1.57 -0.37 13.05
N THR A 60 0.32 -0.05 12.69
CA THR A 60 -0.67 0.53 13.61
C THR A 60 -1.97 -0.25 13.70
N VAL A 61 -2.26 -1.13 12.74
CA VAL A 61 -3.53 -1.84 12.62
C VAL A 61 -3.29 -3.33 12.42
N ASP A 62 -4.01 -4.13 13.20
CA ASP A 62 -4.00 -5.58 13.07
C ASP A 62 -4.88 -6.04 11.87
N PRO A 63 -4.44 -6.99 11.04
CA PRO A 63 -5.23 -7.48 9.90
C PRO A 63 -6.64 -7.97 10.26
N ASP A 64 -6.86 -8.46 11.47
CA ASP A 64 -8.15 -8.95 11.95
C ASP A 64 -9.12 -7.84 12.35
N SER A 65 -8.65 -6.59 12.44
CA SER A 65 -9.47 -5.43 12.84
C SER A 65 -10.27 -4.81 11.70
N PHE A 66 -10.05 -5.23 10.45
CA PHE A 66 -10.74 -4.68 9.29
C PHE A 66 -12.20 -5.12 9.21
N VAL A 67 -13.08 -4.17 8.87
CA VAL A 67 -14.49 -4.40 8.58
C VAL A 67 -14.78 -3.94 7.15
N GLN A 68 -15.53 -4.73 6.39
CA GLN A 68 -15.90 -4.39 5.02
C GLN A 68 -17.01 -3.34 5.02
N HIS A 69 -16.75 -2.19 4.41
CA HIS A 69 -17.76 -1.18 4.14
C HIS A 69 -18.37 -1.36 2.75
N ALA A 70 -19.65 -1.02 2.60
CA ALA A 70 -20.35 -1.11 1.33
C ALA A 70 -19.78 -0.07 0.33
N THR A 71 -19.44 -0.53 -0.87
CA THR A 71 -18.96 0.34 -1.96
C THR A 71 -20.13 0.89 -2.77
N SER A 72 -20.04 2.15 -3.21
CA SER A 72 -21.04 2.77 -4.08
C SER A 72 -21.03 2.15 -5.50
N PRO A 73 -22.19 1.85 -6.10
CA PRO A 73 -22.26 1.20 -7.41
C PRO A 73 -21.82 2.09 -8.60
N ALA A 74 -21.68 3.40 -8.41
CA ALA A 74 -21.34 4.34 -9.50
C ALA A 74 -19.81 4.55 -9.70
N THR A 75 -18.97 3.82 -8.99
CA THR A 75 -17.52 4.06 -8.98
C THR A 75 -16.83 3.49 -10.22
N GLN A 76 -16.13 4.34 -10.97
CA GLN A 76 -15.25 3.90 -12.06
C GLN A 76 -13.91 3.40 -11.51
N TYR A 77 -13.50 2.21 -11.95
CA TYR A 77 -12.26 1.56 -11.52
C TYR A 77 -11.22 1.54 -12.64
N ARG A 78 -9.95 1.77 -12.29
CA ARG A 78 -8.80 1.58 -13.18
C ARG A 78 -7.79 0.61 -12.56
N ARG A 79 -7.14 -0.19 -13.40
CA ARG A 79 -6.13 -1.15 -12.95
C ARG A 79 -4.78 -0.48 -12.76
N ILE A 80 -4.15 -0.78 -11.64
CA ILE A 80 -2.73 -0.49 -11.38
C ILE A 80 -2.03 -1.79 -10.92
N SER A 81 -0.71 -1.80 -11.02
CA SER A 81 0.09 -3.00 -10.72
C SER A 81 1.40 -2.63 -10.03
N PRO A 82 1.33 -2.03 -8.82
CA PRO A 82 2.53 -1.67 -8.07
C PRO A 82 3.32 -2.89 -7.66
N ILE A 83 4.64 -2.77 -7.70
CA ILE A 83 5.58 -3.78 -7.22
C ILE A 83 6.07 -3.34 -5.84
N ILE A 84 5.76 -4.12 -4.82
CA ILE A 84 6.09 -3.83 -3.42
C ILE A 84 6.82 -5.00 -2.78
N ALA A 85 7.47 -4.76 -1.64
CA ALA A 85 8.16 -5.80 -0.90
C ALA A 85 7.20 -6.90 -0.42
N GLY A 86 7.67 -8.15 -0.37
CA GLY A 86 6.83 -9.33 -0.16
C GLY A 86 6.07 -9.31 1.17
N GLU A 87 6.69 -8.82 2.24
CA GLU A 87 6.08 -8.70 3.57
C GLU A 87 4.86 -7.77 3.59
N LEU A 88 4.89 -6.71 2.77
CA LEU A 88 3.75 -5.80 2.63
C LEU A 88 2.61 -6.46 1.85
N ALA A 89 2.95 -7.24 0.82
CA ALA A 89 1.96 -8.02 0.08
C ALA A 89 1.33 -9.12 0.94
N ASP A 90 2.11 -9.74 1.84
CA ASP A 90 1.62 -10.74 2.78
C ASP A 90 0.65 -10.12 3.79
N TYR A 91 0.92 -8.91 4.29
CA TYR A 91 -0.04 -8.17 5.12
C TYR A 91 -1.38 -7.94 4.40
N VAL A 92 -1.33 -7.44 3.16
CA VAL A 92 -2.55 -7.26 2.33
C VAL A 92 -3.30 -8.58 2.15
N LYS A 93 -2.57 -9.70 1.95
CA LYS A 93 -3.16 -11.03 1.81
C LYS A 93 -3.80 -11.54 3.11
N GLN A 94 -3.25 -11.19 4.27
CA GLN A 94 -3.86 -11.50 5.57
C GLN A 94 -5.20 -10.77 5.73
N VAL A 95 -5.26 -9.47 5.42
CA VAL A 95 -6.52 -8.72 5.39
C VAL A 95 -7.49 -9.31 4.38
N GLN A 96 -7.03 -9.69 3.18
CA GLN A 96 -7.87 -10.30 2.14
C GLN A 96 -8.57 -11.58 2.61
N ARG A 97 -7.86 -12.45 3.36
CA ARG A 97 -8.40 -13.76 3.83
C ARG A 97 -9.63 -13.61 4.72
N ARG A 98 -9.86 -12.43 5.30
CA ARG A 98 -11.03 -12.11 6.12
C ARG A 98 -12.32 -12.02 5.35
N PHE A 99 -12.23 -11.73 4.04
CA PHE A 99 -13.39 -11.47 3.20
C PHE A 99 -13.43 -12.46 2.06
N ARG A 100 -14.56 -13.16 1.90
CA ARG A 100 -14.74 -14.11 0.80
C ARG A 100 -14.76 -13.36 -0.52
N ASN A 101 -13.97 -13.83 -1.49
CA ASN A 101 -13.96 -13.37 -2.88
C ASN A 101 -13.64 -11.88 -3.08
N ILE A 102 -12.95 -11.23 -2.15
CA ILE A 102 -12.50 -9.83 -2.32
C ILE A 102 -11.19 -9.78 -3.14
N GLY A 103 -11.09 -8.83 -4.06
CA GLY A 103 -9.85 -8.54 -4.79
C GLY A 103 -8.89 -7.66 -3.98
N TYR A 104 -7.63 -7.55 -4.42
CA TYR A 104 -6.63 -6.67 -3.77
C TYR A 104 -7.02 -5.19 -3.77
N GLY A 105 -7.79 -4.74 -4.77
CA GLY A 105 -8.19 -3.33 -4.90
C GLY A 105 -9.03 -2.85 -3.72
N PRO A 106 -10.21 -3.44 -3.47
CA PRO A 106 -11.03 -3.10 -2.31
C PRO A 106 -10.29 -3.28 -0.98
N VAL A 107 -9.42 -4.28 -0.85
CA VAL A 107 -8.58 -4.45 0.36
C VAL A 107 -7.65 -3.26 0.54
N PHE A 108 -6.95 -2.85 -0.52
CA PHE A 108 -6.10 -1.68 -0.47
C PHE A 108 -6.89 -0.40 -0.19
N GLU A 109 -8.11 -0.24 -0.70
CA GLU A 109 -8.94 0.92 -0.40
C GLU A 109 -9.37 0.98 1.07
N MET A 110 -9.61 -0.16 1.72
CA MET A 110 -9.82 -0.21 3.18
C MET A 110 -8.56 0.20 3.95
N ILE A 111 -7.41 -0.36 3.59
CA ILE A 111 -6.10 0.02 4.16
C ILE A 111 -5.84 1.52 3.97
N PHE A 112 -6.18 2.05 2.79
CA PHE A 112 -5.99 3.45 2.46
C PHE A 112 -6.93 4.36 3.25
N ALA A 113 -8.18 3.96 3.46
CA ALA A 113 -9.13 4.69 4.30
C ALA A 113 -8.66 4.79 5.76
N GLU A 114 -8.04 3.73 6.27
CA GLU A 114 -7.49 3.68 7.64
C GLU A 114 -6.30 4.63 7.83
N VAL A 115 -5.41 4.72 6.84
CA VAL A 115 -4.23 5.60 6.90
C VAL A 115 -4.55 7.04 6.52
N GLY A 116 -5.47 7.25 5.58
CA GLY A 116 -5.77 8.55 5.00
C GLY A 116 -4.63 9.10 4.13
N THR A 117 -4.56 10.43 4.01
CA THR A 117 -3.60 11.12 3.13
C THR A 117 -2.30 11.54 3.82
N ASP A 118 -2.15 11.20 5.11
CA ASP A 118 -0.95 11.51 5.86
C ASP A 118 0.03 10.32 5.88
N LEU A 119 1.14 10.46 5.16
CA LEU A 119 2.27 9.54 5.14
C LEU A 119 3.45 10.02 5.99
N SER A 120 3.24 10.98 6.89
CA SER A 120 4.23 11.30 7.91
C SER A 120 4.53 10.05 8.75
N ASN A 121 5.78 9.94 9.21
CA ASN A 121 6.17 8.86 10.09
C ASN A 121 5.25 8.86 11.32
N THR A 122 4.71 7.71 11.68
CA THR A 122 4.03 7.55 12.97
C THR A 122 4.98 8.07 14.03
N ALA A 123 4.55 9.03 14.84
CA ALA A 123 5.36 9.52 15.95
C ALA A 123 5.63 8.33 16.86
N VAL A 124 6.80 7.70 16.70
CA VAL A 124 7.31 6.74 17.66
C VAL A 124 7.46 7.55 18.94
N GLN A 125 6.58 7.30 19.90
CA GLN A 125 6.61 7.94 21.22
C GLN A 125 8.04 7.97 21.73
N LEU A 126 8.63 9.16 21.77
CA LEU A 126 9.95 9.46 22.35
C LEU A 126 9.93 9.36 23.89
N GLU A 127 8.98 8.63 24.49
CA GLU A 127 8.76 8.58 25.93
C GLU A 127 9.80 7.74 26.71
N LEU A 128 10.77 7.13 26.03
CA LEU A 128 11.81 6.29 26.68
C LEU A 128 13.16 6.98 26.91
N ILE A 129 13.33 8.26 26.57
CA ILE A 129 14.65 8.95 26.70
C ILE A 129 14.70 9.96 27.86
N ARG A 130 13.58 10.28 28.53
CA ARG A 130 13.56 11.26 29.65
C ARG A 130 13.47 10.68 31.06
N SER A 131 13.48 9.35 31.21
CA SER A 131 13.39 8.69 32.53
C SER A 131 14.66 7.94 32.93
N ALA A 132 15.76 8.18 32.23
CA ALA A 132 17.07 7.63 32.57
C ALA A 132 18.10 8.77 32.61
N ASP A 133 17.83 9.76 33.45
CA ASP A 133 18.90 10.54 34.09
C ASP A 133 18.84 10.21 35.60
N PRO A 134 19.97 9.82 36.21
CA PRO A 134 20.05 9.25 37.57
C PRO A 134 19.73 10.25 38.69
#